data_AF-A0A9E5TBU9-F1
#
_entry.id   AF-A0A9E5TBU9-F1
#
_cell.length_a   1.000
_cell.length_b   1.000
_cell.length_c   1.000
_cell.angle_alpha   90.00
_cell.angle_beta   90.00
_cell.angle_gamma   90.00
#
_symmetry.space_group_name_H-M   'P 1'
#
loop_
_entity.id
_entity.type
_entity.pdbx_description
1 polymer ?
#
loop_
_entity_poly.entity_id
_entity_poly.type
_entity_poly.pdbx_seq_one_letter_code
_entity_poly.pdbx_strand_id
1 'polypeptide(L)'
;MSLLARAKTGAVRVFASQMLPPLLARSSDESLIRLTRILEKVARTPFHRNQLRQLRELFYQGHPALELGRRFLGLDPNCRKHVISGLGINATWIGDQKRKEFWQREGVFPPYLIVISPTMRCNLRCLGCYAGQYPQNEDPLD
;
A
#
# COMPACT_ATOMS: atom_id res chain seq x y z
N MET A 1 10.01 3.93 21.33
CA MET A 1 10.53 2.83 20.47
C MET A 1 12.02 2.63 20.78
N SER A 2 12.47 1.38 20.99
CA SER A 2 13.90 1.08 21.23
C SER A 2 14.77 1.35 19.99
N LEU A 3 16.07 1.60 20.20
CA LEU A 3 17.07 1.80 19.13
C LEU A 3 17.06 0.66 18.09
N LEU A 4 16.93 -0.58 18.57
CA LEU A 4 16.77 -1.79 17.75
C LEU A 4 15.52 -1.76 16.85
N ALA A 5 14.39 -1.26 17.35
CA ALA A 5 13.16 -1.16 16.57
C ALA A 5 13.30 -0.10 15.45
N ARG A 6 14.00 1.01 15.74
CA ARG A 6 14.31 2.05 14.75
C ARG A 6 15.25 1.52 13.66
N ALA A 7 16.31 0.82 14.03
CA ALA A 7 17.24 0.20 13.08
C ALA A 7 16.55 -0.82 12.17
N LYS A 8 15.71 -1.72 12.73
CA LYS A 8 14.92 -2.68 11.94
C LYS A 8 13.97 -2.00 10.96
N THR A 9 13.30 -0.93 11.39
CA THR A 9 12.37 -0.16 10.53
C THR A 9 13.12 0.54 9.40
N GLY A 10 14.31 1.09 9.68
CA GLY A 10 15.19 1.70 8.68
C GLY A 10 15.63 0.69 7.63
N ALA A 11 16.09 -0.49 8.05
CA ALA A 11 16.51 -1.56 7.14
C ALA A 11 15.37 -2.02 6.21
N VAL A 12 14.15 -2.20 6.74
CA VAL A 12 12.97 -2.57 5.93
C VAL A 12 12.63 -1.49 4.90
N ARG A 13 12.72 -0.21 5.27
CA ARG A 13 12.49 0.90 4.33
C ARG A 13 13.51 0.95 3.20
N VAL A 14 14.79 0.77 3.52
CA VAL A 14 15.87 0.77 2.51
C VAL A 14 15.69 -0.40 1.55
N PHE A 15 15.50 -1.61 2.08
CA PHE A 15 15.26 -2.81 1.26
C PHE A 15 14.06 -2.61 0.33
N ALA A 16 12.95 -2.10 0.85
CA ALA A 16 11.74 -1.97 0.06
C ALA A 16 11.70 -0.78 -0.91
N SER A 17 12.51 0.26 -0.68
CA SER A 17 12.59 1.42 -1.59
C SER A 17 13.68 1.27 -2.66
N GLN A 18 14.70 0.45 -2.42
CA GLN A 18 15.84 0.31 -3.34
C GLN A 18 15.95 -1.07 -3.96
N MET A 19 15.73 -2.15 -3.20
CA MET A 19 15.97 -3.52 -3.67
C MET A 19 14.70 -4.22 -4.14
N LEU A 20 13.57 -4.01 -3.47
CA LEU A 20 12.33 -4.69 -3.78
C LEU A 20 11.71 -4.30 -5.15
N PRO A 21 11.69 -3.03 -5.58
CA PRO A 21 11.10 -2.66 -6.87
C PRO A 21 11.76 -3.33 -8.10
N PRO A 22 13.10 -3.31 -8.27
CA PRO A 22 13.74 -3.96 -9.41
C PRO A 22 13.70 -5.49 -9.33
N LEU A 23 13.69 -6.08 -8.13
CA LEU A 23 13.53 -7.52 -7.95
C LEU A 23 12.14 -7.98 -8.43
N LEU A 24 11.08 -7.29 -8.01
CA LEU A 24 9.71 -7.63 -8.40
C LEU A 24 9.47 -7.40 -9.91
N ALA A 25 10.09 -6.36 -10.49
CA ALA A 25 9.98 -6.01 -11.90
C ALA A 25 10.31 -7.16 -12.88
N ARG A 26 11.31 -7.96 -12.52
CA ARG A 26 11.93 -8.97 -13.40
C ARG A 26 11.63 -10.40 -12.96
N SER A 27 10.72 -10.57 -12.00
CA SER A 27 10.44 -11.86 -11.38
C SER A 27 9.36 -12.64 -12.16
N SER A 28 9.60 -13.93 -12.36
CA SER A 28 8.54 -14.86 -12.77
C SER A 28 7.54 -15.10 -11.63
N ASP A 29 6.36 -15.64 -11.95
CA ASP A 29 5.36 -15.98 -10.94
C ASP A 29 5.92 -16.95 -9.88
N GLU A 30 6.74 -17.93 -10.27
CA GLU A 30 7.40 -18.85 -9.32
C GLU A 30 8.32 -18.11 -8.35
N SER A 31 9.01 -17.08 -8.83
CA SER A 31 9.90 -16.26 -8.02
C SER A 31 9.10 -15.43 -7.01
N LEU A 32 7.96 -14.87 -7.43
CA LEU A 32 7.03 -14.17 -6.55
C LEU A 32 6.41 -15.11 -5.51
N ILE A 33 6.01 -16.31 -5.91
CA ILE A 33 5.52 -17.35 -4.99
C ILE A 33 6.59 -17.73 -3.97
N ARG A 34 7.86 -17.88 -4.36
CA ARG A 34 8.96 -18.13 -3.41
C ARG A 34 9.15 -16.97 -2.44
N LEU A 35 9.09 -15.73 -2.94
CA LEU A 35 9.22 -14.54 -2.11
C LEU A 35 8.15 -14.48 -1.02
N THR A 36 6.89 -14.77 -1.35
CA THR A 36 5.82 -14.78 -0.34
C THR A 36 6.06 -15.79 0.78
N ARG A 37 6.65 -16.96 0.49
CA ARG A 37 7.04 -17.96 1.50
C ARG A 37 8.13 -17.44 2.44
N ILE A 38 9.10 -16.70 1.89
CA ILE A 38 10.17 -16.08 2.68
C ILE A 38 9.57 -14.98 3.58
N LEU A 39 8.75 -14.09 3.00
CA LEU A 39 8.10 -13.01 3.73
C LEU A 39 7.18 -13.53 4.84
N GLU A 40 6.53 -14.69 4.65
CA GLU A 40 5.68 -15.30 5.68
C GLU A 40 6.47 -15.67 6.93
N LYS A 41 7.71 -16.15 6.78
CA LYS A 41 8.60 -16.45 7.92
C LYS A 41 9.00 -15.19 8.69
N VAL A 42 9.12 -14.07 7.98
CA VAL A 42 9.48 -12.76 8.56
C VAL A 42 8.25 -12.04 9.13
N ALA A 43 7.04 -12.40 8.70
CA ALA A 43 5.81 -11.74 9.09
C ALA A 43 5.55 -11.86 10.61
N ARG A 44 5.34 -10.70 11.22
CA ARG A 44 5.20 -10.54 12.68
C ARG A 44 3.78 -10.79 13.18
N THR A 45 2.77 -10.71 12.31
CA THR A 45 1.35 -10.83 12.69
C THR A 45 0.67 -11.98 11.94
N PRO A 46 -0.32 -12.65 12.56
CA PRO A 46 -1.13 -13.67 11.87
C PRO A 46 -1.81 -13.10 10.61
N PHE A 47 -2.22 -11.84 10.68
CA PHE A 47 -2.82 -11.12 9.56
C PHE A 47 -1.90 -11.04 8.34
N HIS A 48 -0.64 -10.65 8.51
CA HIS A 48 0.32 -10.59 7.39
C HIS A 48 0.65 -11.99 6.84
N ARG A 49 0.73 -13.01 7.71
CA ARG A 49 0.91 -14.41 7.26
C ARG A 49 -0.25 -14.87 6.40
N ASN A 50 -1.48 -14.57 6.82
CA ASN A 50 -2.68 -14.90 6.07
C ASN A 50 -2.73 -14.19 4.71
N GLN A 51 -2.41 -12.90 4.65
CA GLN A 51 -2.34 -12.17 3.37
C GLN A 51 -1.33 -12.79 2.40
N LEU A 52 -0.16 -13.22 2.89
CA LEU A 52 0.85 -13.87 2.05
C LEU A 52 0.43 -15.29 1.60
N ARG A 53 -0.41 -15.98 2.37
CA ARG A 53 -1.06 -17.24 1.94
C ARG A 53 -2.08 -16.98 0.84
N GLN A 54 -2.98 -16.03 1.05
CA GLN A 54 -3.98 -15.65 0.06
C GLN A 54 -3.34 -15.19 -1.24
N LEU A 55 -2.28 -14.39 -1.18
CA LEU A 55 -1.56 -13.97 -2.38
C LEU A 55 -1.00 -15.16 -3.18
N ARG A 56 -0.44 -16.18 -2.51
CA ARG A 56 0.00 -17.41 -3.21
C ARG A 56 -1.15 -18.18 -3.84
N GLU A 57 -2.27 -18.24 -3.15
CA GLU A 57 -3.44 -18.93 -3.66
C GLU A 57 -3.94 -18.26 -4.94
N LEU A 58 -3.92 -16.92 -5.00
CA LEU A 58 -4.23 -16.18 -6.22
C LEU A 58 -3.31 -16.58 -7.39
N PHE A 59 -2.00 -16.75 -7.12
CA PHE A 59 -1.05 -17.25 -8.12
C PHE A 59 -1.39 -18.66 -8.62
N TYR A 60 -1.70 -19.60 -7.72
CA TYR A 60 -2.05 -20.97 -8.11
C TYR A 60 -3.34 -21.07 -8.90
N GLN A 61 -4.31 -20.21 -8.59
CA GLN A 61 -5.60 -20.16 -9.28
C GLN A 61 -5.57 -19.36 -10.58
N GLY A 62 -4.46 -18.69 -10.91
CA GLY A 62 -4.38 -17.79 -12.06
C GLY A 62 -5.39 -16.64 -11.98
N HIS A 63 -5.68 -16.16 -10.76
CA HIS A 63 -6.79 -15.23 -10.52
C HIS A 63 -6.59 -13.90 -11.27
N PRO A 64 -7.65 -13.29 -11.86
CA PRO A 64 -7.54 -12.05 -12.64
C PRO A 64 -6.90 -10.87 -11.89
N ALA A 65 -7.03 -10.84 -10.56
CA ALA A 65 -6.37 -9.83 -9.70
C ALA A 65 -4.84 -9.78 -9.85
N LEU A 66 -4.20 -10.87 -10.32
CA LEU A 66 -2.76 -10.87 -10.62
C LEU A 66 -2.42 -9.91 -11.75
N GLU A 67 -3.33 -9.69 -12.71
CA GLU A 67 -3.12 -8.76 -13.80
C GLU A 67 -2.93 -7.33 -13.28
N LEU A 68 -3.72 -6.95 -12.26
CA LEU A 68 -3.54 -5.68 -11.57
C LEU A 68 -2.13 -5.58 -10.97
N GLY A 69 -1.67 -6.64 -10.28
CA GLY A 69 -0.32 -6.73 -9.75
C GLY A 69 0.76 -6.57 -10.83
N ARG A 70 0.60 -7.26 -11.96
CA ARG A 70 1.52 -7.17 -13.12
C ARG A 70 1.55 -5.77 -13.73
N ARG A 71 0.40 -5.09 -13.84
CA ARG A 71 0.32 -3.69 -14.27
C ARG A 71 1.08 -2.76 -13.32
N PHE A 72 0.98 -2.97 -12.01
CA PHE A 72 1.78 -2.23 -11.02
C PHE A 72 3.29 -2.48 -11.19
N LEU A 73 3.68 -3.72 -11.52
CA LEU A 73 5.07 -4.06 -11.83
C LEU A 73 5.54 -3.50 -13.18
N GLY A 74 4.62 -3.18 -14.10
CA GLY A 74 4.91 -2.52 -15.37
C GLY A 74 5.09 -1.00 -15.27
N LEU A 75 4.83 -0.40 -14.12
CA LEU A 75 4.97 1.06 -13.94
C LEU A 75 6.41 1.53 -14.09
N ASP A 76 6.55 2.82 -14.42
CA ASP A 76 7.82 3.54 -14.37
C ASP A 76 8.57 3.23 -13.06
N PRO A 77 9.91 2.99 -13.10
CA PRO A 77 10.68 2.66 -11.91
C PRO A 77 10.49 3.61 -10.73
N ASN A 78 10.35 4.92 -10.97
CA ASN A 78 10.11 5.90 -9.90
C ASN A 78 8.71 5.75 -9.32
N CYS A 79 7.69 5.65 -10.16
CA CYS A 79 6.31 5.42 -9.71
C CYS A 79 6.20 4.14 -8.87
N ARG A 80 6.73 3.03 -9.38
CA ARG A 80 6.73 1.73 -8.68
C ARG A 80 7.45 1.80 -7.34
N LYS A 81 8.60 2.47 -7.27
CA LYS A 81 9.33 2.70 -6.01
C LYS A 81 8.46 3.46 -5.00
N HIS A 82 7.78 4.52 -5.42
CA HIS A 82 6.94 5.32 -4.53
C HIS A 82 5.68 4.56 -4.09
N VAL A 83 5.06 3.78 -4.96
CA VAL A 83 3.93 2.92 -4.59
C VAL A 83 4.36 1.87 -3.56
N ILE A 84 5.45 1.14 -3.82
CA ILE A 84 5.93 0.10 -2.91
C ILE A 84 6.34 0.69 -1.56
N SER A 85 7.16 1.74 -1.55
CA SER A 85 7.66 2.33 -0.31
C SER A 85 6.58 3.12 0.46
N GLY A 86 5.73 3.87 -0.24
CA GLY A 86 4.67 4.68 0.33
C GLY A 86 3.48 3.84 0.79
N LEU A 87 2.74 3.26 -0.16
CA LEU A 87 1.51 2.51 0.13
C LEU A 87 1.81 1.16 0.77
N GLY A 88 2.76 0.39 0.21
CA GLY A 88 3.08 -0.95 0.70
C GLY A 88 3.76 -0.93 2.08
N ILE A 89 4.82 -0.15 2.24
CA ILE A 89 5.64 -0.22 3.46
C ILE A 89 5.23 0.79 4.50
N ASN A 90 5.17 2.07 4.15
CA ASN A 90 4.90 3.10 5.14
C ASN A 90 3.44 3.08 5.60
N ALA A 91 2.48 3.05 4.68
CA ALA A 91 1.06 3.06 5.01
C ALA A 91 0.55 1.69 5.49
N THR A 92 0.89 0.60 4.78
CA THR A 92 0.39 -0.74 5.15
C THR A 92 1.24 -1.38 6.25
N TRP A 93 2.50 -1.74 5.97
CA TRP A 93 3.30 -2.58 6.89
C TRP A 93 3.69 -1.90 8.20
N ILE A 94 4.34 -0.74 8.13
CA ILE A 94 4.78 0.03 9.30
C ILE A 94 3.57 0.73 9.94
N GLY A 95 2.67 1.24 9.10
CA GLY A 95 1.48 1.95 9.55
C GLY A 95 0.51 1.08 10.35
N ASP A 96 0.42 -0.23 10.07
CA ASP A 96 -0.43 -1.15 10.85
C ASP A 96 -0.11 -1.12 12.34
N GLN A 97 1.18 -1.23 12.69
CA GLN A 97 1.59 -1.18 14.09
C GLN A 97 1.29 0.18 14.73
N LYS A 98 1.55 1.28 14.02
CA LYS A 98 1.24 2.63 14.52
C LYS A 98 -0.25 2.84 14.77
N ARG A 99 -1.11 2.32 13.89
CA ARG A 99 -2.57 2.41 14.03
C ARG A 99 -3.07 1.59 15.21
N LYS A 100 -2.49 0.41 15.46
CA LYS A 100 -2.80 -0.39 16.66
C LYS A 100 -2.38 0.31 17.95
N GLU A 101 -1.18 0.90 17.97
CA GLU A 101 -0.71 1.71 19.11
C GLU A 101 -1.61 2.94 19.33
N PHE A 102 -2.10 3.58 18.26
CA PHE A 102 -3.06 4.68 18.36
C PHE A 102 -4.40 4.21 18.92
N TRP A 103 -4.97 3.11 18.40
CA TRP A 103 -6.20 2.51 18.94
C TRP A 103 -6.09 2.18 20.42
N GLN A 104 -4.97 1.61 20.86
CA GLN A 104 -4.74 1.29 22.27
C GLN A 104 -4.74 2.53 23.18
N ARG A 105 -4.31 3.69 22.67
CA ARG A 105 -4.30 4.93 23.44
C ARG A 105 -5.63 5.67 23.39
N GLU A 106 -6.23 5.78 22.21
CA GLU A 106 -7.36 6.67 21.95
C GLU A 106 -8.72 5.95 21.86
N GLY A 107 -8.72 4.61 21.83
CA GLY A 107 -9.94 3.81 21.66
C GLY A 107 -10.60 3.90 20.28
N VAL A 108 -9.97 4.59 19.32
CA VAL A 108 -10.47 4.80 17.94
C VAL A 108 -9.38 4.59 16.91
N PHE A 109 -9.74 4.13 15.70
CA PHE A 109 -8.78 3.92 14.62
C PHE A 109 -8.65 5.20 13.80
N PRO A 110 -7.43 5.65 13.47
CA PRO A 110 -7.27 6.81 12.60
C PRO A 110 -7.67 6.41 11.17
N PRO A 111 -8.23 7.35 10.37
CA PRO A 111 -8.59 7.08 8.99
C PRO A 111 -7.35 6.65 8.17
N TYR A 112 -7.51 5.62 7.34
CA TYR A 112 -6.43 5.10 6.50
C TYR A 112 -6.17 5.97 5.28
N LEU A 113 -7.24 6.50 4.68
CA LEU A 113 -7.23 7.37 3.53
C LEU A 113 -8.16 8.54 3.82
N ILE A 114 -7.67 9.75 3.59
CA ILE A 114 -8.46 10.98 3.61
C ILE A 114 -8.37 11.54 2.20
N VAL A 115 -9.52 11.76 1.57
CA VAL A 115 -9.62 12.48 0.31
C VAL A 115 -10.09 13.88 0.67
N ILE A 116 -9.32 14.88 0.27
CA ILE A 116 -9.62 16.29 0.51
C ILE A 116 -9.79 16.92 -0.87
N SER A 117 -10.91 17.60 -1.09
CA SER A 117 -11.12 18.48 -2.24
C SER A 117 -11.03 19.91 -1.72
N PRO A 118 -9.82 20.54 -1.75
CA PRO A 118 -9.65 21.85 -1.13
C PRO A 118 -10.46 22.93 -1.83
N THR A 119 -10.63 22.80 -3.15
CA THR A 119 -11.51 23.62 -3.96
C THR A 119 -12.57 22.72 -4.58
N MET A 120 -13.79 23.21 -4.71
CA MET A 120 -14.87 22.48 -5.40
C MET A 120 -14.95 22.86 -6.88
N ARG A 121 -13.98 23.63 -7.38
CA ARG A 121 -13.93 24.23 -8.73
C ARG A 121 -13.42 23.26 -9.78
N CYS A 122 -14.28 22.36 -10.26
CA CYS A 122 -14.00 21.59 -11.47
C CYS A 122 -15.01 21.98 -12.55
N ASN A 123 -14.54 22.50 -13.69
CA ASN A 123 -15.40 22.91 -14.80
C ASN A 123 -15.75 21.76 -15.78
N LEU A 124 -15.32 20.53 -15.49
CA LEU A 124 -15.61 19.35 -16.31
C LEU A 124 -16.94 18.71 -15.91
N ARG A 125 -17.57 17.99 -16.84
CA ARG A 125 -18.85 17.28 -16.65
C ARG A 125 -18.70 15.77 -16.84
N CYS A 126 -17.72 15.20 -16.15
CA CYS A 126 -17.40 13.78 -16.29
C CYS A 126 -18.56 12.91 -15.78
N LEU A 127 -18.98 11.94 -16.58
CA LEU A 127 -19.97 10.95 -16.18
C LEU A 127 -19.47 10.19 -14.95
N GLY A 128 -20.27 10.14 -13.88
CA GLY A 128 -19.92 9.43 -12.64
C GLY A 128 -18.89 10.14 -11.74
N CYS A 129 -18.65 11.44 -11.94
CA CYS A 129 -17.74 12.19 -11.07
C CYS A 129 -18.28 12.29 -9.64
N TYR A 130 -17.57 11.72 -8.67
CA TYR A 130 -17.92 11.87 -7.25
C TYR A 130 -17.88 13.34 -6.79
N ALA A 131 -16.96 14.13 -7.36
CA ALA A 131 -16.76 15.54 -7.01
C ALA A 131 -17.68 16.50 -7.78
N GLY A 132 -18.27 16.06 -8.90
CA GLY A 132 -19.11 16.91 -9.74
C GLY A 132 -20.54 17.09 -9.22
N GLN A 133 -20.92 16.34 -8.17
CA GLN A 133 -22.26 16.40 -7.57
C GLN A 133 -22.34 17.41 -6.41
N TYR A 134 -21.23 17.97 -5.96
CA TYR A 134 -21.23 18.98 -4.92
C TYR A 134 -21.73 20.33 -5.47
N PRO A 135 -22.47 21.12 -4.67
CA PRO A 135 -22.85 22.48 -5.03
C PRO A 135 -21.62 23.30 -5.43
N GLN A 136 -21.66 23.90 -6.61
CA GLN A 136 -20.54 24.66 -7.19
C GLN A 136 -20.60 26.16 -6.86
N ASN A 137 -21.66 26.59 -6.18
CA ASN A 137 -21.96 27.99 -5.83
C ASN A 137 -21.42 28.42 -4.46
N GLU A 138 -20.83 27.49 -3.70
CA GLU A 138 -20.23 27.74 -2.39
C GLU A 138 -18.85 27.09 -2.37
N ASP A 139 -17.80 27.87 -2.66
CA ASP A 139 -16.45 27.39 -2.43
C ASP A 139 -16.09 27.59 -0.95
N PRO A 140 -15.66 26.55 -0.22
CA PRO A 140 -15.24 26.68 1.18
C PRO A 140 -14.06 27.66 1.40
N LEU A 141 -13.38 28.08 0.34
CA LEU A 141 -12.24 28.99 0.39
C LEU A 141 -12.53 30.42 -0.09
N ASP A 142 -13.78 30.76 -0.45
CA ASP A 142 -14.24 32.14 -0.70
C ASP A 142 -14.84 32.77 0.57
#